data_AF-A0A3Q9ICC0-F1
#
_entry.id   AF-A0A3Q9ICC0-F1
#
_cell.length_a   1.000
_cell.length_b   1.000
_cell.length_c   1.000
_cell.angle_alpha   90.00
_cell.angle_beta   90.00
_cell.angle_gamma   90.00
#
_symmetry.space_group_name_H-M   'P 1'
#
loop_
_entity.id
_entity.type
_entity.pdbx_description
1 polymer ?
#
loop_
_entity_poly.entity_id
_entity_poly.type
_entity_poly.pdbx_seq_one_letter_code
_entity_poly.pdbx_strand_id
1 'polypeptide(L)'
;MSRTLEELQKEIIFEARKGYPILLSGVIVFLIFTLMPLVLPIEAVRLIWIFGLGAIFPIGILISKILGVNLLTTGNPVGTLGGIVAAPQAFYIPVFIIVYMNIPEYLPFTIGLLAGSHFLPYMWIYKSKAYLFVTLGTCFSSLILGGFLVDQAFTLVPLAIAIVYGIGALLIIRELKASLV
;
A
#
# COMPACT_ATOMS: atom_id res chain seq x y z
N MET A 1 13.27 -22.44 -24.27
CA MET A 1 12.27 -23.08 -23.39
C MET A 1 11.34 -22.01 -22.85
N SER A 2 10.04 -22.26 -22.78
CA SER A 2 9.11 -21.35 -22.09
C SER A 2 9.33 -21.42 -20.59
N ARG A 3 9.49 -20.28 -19.92
CA ARG A 3 9.58 -20.20 -18.45
C ARG A 3 8.26 -20.66 -17.82
N THR A 4 8.33 -21.43 -16.75
CA THR A 4 7.16 -21.82 -15.94
C THR A 4 6.69 -20.65 -15.06
N LEU A 5 5.44 -20.71 -14.57
CA LEU A 5 4.91 -19.71 -13.64
C LEU A 5 5.75 -19.59 -12.36
N GLU A 6 6.25 -20.70 -11.84
CA GLU A 6 7.05 -20.72 -10.61
C GLU A 6 8.40 -20.04 -10.80
N GLU A 7 9.04 -20.24 -11.96
CA GLU A 7 10.27 -19.54 -12.35
C GLU A 7 10.03 -18.03 -12.45
N LEU A 8 8.94 -17.62 -13.10
CA LEU A 8 8.55 -16.21 -13.21
C LEU A 8 8.29 -15.56 -11.84
N GLN A 9 7.59 -16.25 -10.94
CA GLN A 9 7.36 -15.79 -9.57
C GLN A 9 8.67 -15.70 -8.76
N LYS A 10 9.57 -16.67 -8.92
CA LYS A 10 10.87 -16.66 -8.24
C LYS A 10 11.74 -15.49 -8.70
N GLU A 11 11.76 -15.23 -10.00
CA GLU A 11 12.48 -14.11 -10.63
C GLU A 11 11.99 -12.76 -10.06
N ILE A 12 10.67 -12.50 -10.10
CA ILE A 12 10.11 -11.24 -9.59
C ILE A 12 10.32 -11.07 -8.07
N ILE A 13 10.23 -12.16 -7.29
CA ILE A 13 10.51 -12.13 -5.85
C ILE A 13 11.95 -11.71 -5.57
N PHE A 14 12.90 -12.22 -6.37
CA PHE A 14 14.32 -11.92 -6.21
C PHE A 14 14.63 -10.47 -6.61
N GLU A 15 14.19 -10.03 -7.80
CA GLU A 15 14.48 -8.70 -8.34
C GLU A 15 13.81 -7.57 -7.54
N ALA A 16 12.50 -7.72 -7.29
CA ALA A 16 11.71 -6.71 -6.60
C ALA A 16 11.78 -6.84 -5.07
N ARG A 17 12.49 -7.86 -4.55
CA ARG A 17 12.53 -8.18 -3.11
C ARG A 17 11.13 -8.22 -2.50
N LYS A 18 10.18 -8.86 -3.19
CA LYS A 18 8.76 -8.87 -2.81
C LYS A 18 8.13 -7.47 -2.61
N GLY A 19 8.63 -6.43 -3.26
CA GLY A 19 8.00 -5.10 -3.25
C GLY A 19 8.05 -4.33 -1.92
N TYR A 20 8.81 -4.77 -0.90
CA TYR A 20 8.81 -4.11 0.41
C TYR A 20 9.16 -2.61 0.42
N PRO A 21 9.97 -2.04 -0.51
CA PRO A 21 10.19 -0.60 -0.56
C PRO A 21 8.91 0.23 -0.76
N ILE A 22 7.88 -0.33 -1.42
CA ILE A 22 6.58 0.32 -1.58
C ILE A 22 5.85 0.42 -0.23
N LEU A 23 5.91 -0.63 0.60
CA LEU A 23 5.34 -0.58 1.94
C LEU A 23 6.06 0.46 2.81
N LEU A 24 7.40 0.53 2.76
CA LEU A 24 8.17 1.56 3.47
C LEU A 24 7.79 2.97 3.02
N SER A 25 7.58 3.18 1.72
CA SER A 25 7.06 4.44 1.22
C SER A 25 5.68 4.77 1.79
N GLY A 26 4.79 3.78 1.86
CA GLY A 26 3.47 3.96 2.46
C GLY A 26 3.57 4.33 3.95
N VAL A 27 4.48 3.72 4.71
CA VAL A 27 4.74 4.10 6.12
C VAL A 27 5.05 5.60 6.22
N ILE A 28 5.97 6.10 5.40
CA ILE A 28 6.36 7.52 5.43
C ILE A 28 5.17 8.42 5.09
N VAL A 29 4.45 8.13 4.00
CA VAL A 29 3.30 8.94 3.57
C VAL A 29 2.19 8.94 4.61
N PHE A 30 1.85 7.77 5.17
CA PHE A 30 0.78 7.68 6.15
C PHE A 30 1.16 8.27 7.52
N LEU A 31 2.43 8.21 7.94
CA LEU A 31 2.88 8.96 9.12
C LEU A 31 2.74 10.47 8.93
N ILE A 32 3.03 10.98 7.73
CA ILE A 32 2.78 12.40 7.40
C ILE A 32 1.28 12.70 7.49
N PHE A 33 0.43 11.84 6.91
CA PHE A 33 -1.03 12.01 6.96
C PHE A 33 -1.57 12.04 8.40
N THR A 34 -1.02 11.22 9.31
CA THR A 34 -1.38 11.25 10.73
C THR A 34 -1.17 12.62 11.38
N LEU A 35 -0.13 13.33 10.97
CA LEU A 35 0.25 14.61 11.59
C LEU A 35 -0.43 15.82 10.93
N MET A 36 -0.93 15.67 9.69
CA MET A 36 -1.51 16.77 8.92
C MET A 36 -2.70 17.49 9.56
N PRO A 37 -3.66 16.80 10.23
CA PRO A 37 -4.75 17.47 10.93
C PRO A 37 -4.31 18.43 12.04
N LEU A 38 -3.07 18.31 12.53
CA LEU A 38 -2.52 19.19 13.58
C LEU A 38 -2.07 20.55 13.02
N VAL A 39 -1.82 20.64 11.72
CA VAL A 39 -1.14 21.79 11.09
C VAL A 39 -1.89 22.37 9.90
N LEU A 40 -2.86 21.63 9.32
CA LEU A 40 -3.62 22.05 8.15
C LEU A 40 -5.13 22.07 8.42
N PRO A 41 -5.90 22.96 7.74
CA PRO A 41 -7.36 22.89 7.72
C PRO A 41 -7.86 21.54 7.21
N ILE A 42 -8.98 21.06 7.74
CA ILE A 42 -9.51 19.72 7.44
C ILE A 42 -9.85 19.53 5.96
N GLU A 43 -10.23 20.59 5.26
CA GLU A 43 -10.51 20.61 3.82
C GLU A 43 -9.25 20.28 3.01
N ALA A 44 -8.10 20.85 3.40
CA ALA A 44 -6.82 20.56 2.77
C ALA A 44 -6.40 19.10 3.04
N VAL A 45 -6.58 18.62 4.27
CA VAL A 45 -6.30 17.22 4.64
C VAL A 45 -7.12 16.27 3.77
N ARG A 46 -8.42 16.52 3.59
CA ARG A 46 -9.30 15.68 2.75
C ARG A 46 -8.83 15.60 1.31
N LEU A 47 -8.42 16.72 0.70
CA LEU A 47 -7.87 16.73 -0.66
C LEU A 47 -6.53 15.99 -0.74
N ILE A 48 -5.69 16.12 0.28
CA ILE A 48 -4.43 15.37 0.37
C ILE A 48 -4.68 13.87 0.48
N TRP A 49 -5.73 13.43 1.18
CA TRP A 49 -6.13 12.02 1.18
C TRP A 49 -6.49 11.49 -0.22
N ILE A 50 -7.10 12.31 -1.07
CA ILE A 50 -7.48 11.91 -2.44
C ILE A 50 -6.26 11.86 -3.37
N PHE A 51 -5.43 12.90 -3.36
CA PHE A 51 -4.36 13.07 -4.36
C PHE A 51 -2.96 12.70 -3.85
N GLY A 52 -2.70 12.89 -2.56
CA GLY A 52 -1.39 12.67 -1.94
C GLY A 52 -0.94 11.20 -1.93
N LEU A 53 -1.87 10.25 -2.03
CA LEU A 53 -1.56 8.83 -2.18
C LEU A 53 -0.71 8.54 -3.43
N GLY A 54 -0.84 9.37 -4.47
CA GLY A 54 -0.02 9.29 -5.67
C GLY A 54 1.48 9.43 -5.41
N ALA A 55 1.89 9.97 -4.25
CA ALA A 55 3.29 10.08 -3.86
C ALA A 55 3.92 8.74 -3.42
N ILE A 56 3.12 7.73 -3.03
CA ILE A 56 3.63 6.45 -2.52
C ILE A 56 4.48 5.73 -3.58
N PHE A 57 4.02 5.71 -4.82
CA PHE A 57 4.75 5.02 -5.88
C PHE A 57 6.12 5.67 -6.20
N PRO A 58 6.21 6.98 -6.52
CA PRO A 58 7.50 7.62 -6.81
C PRO A 58 8.46 7.59 -5.62
N ILE A 59 7.98 7.77 -4.38
CA ILE A 59 8.82 7.64 -3.18
C ILE A 59 9.30 6.19 -3.03
N GLY A 60 8.45 5.20 -3.29
CA GLY A 60 8.85 3.79 -3.29
C GLY A 60 9.93 3.45 -4.32
N ILE A 61 9.86 4.03 -5.53
CA ILE A 61 10.92 3.92 -6.53
C ILE A 61 12.23 4.57 -6.05
N LEU A 62 12.14 5.72 -5.37
CA LEU A 62 13.32 6.37 -4.80
C LEU A 62 13.96 5.49 -3.72
N ILE A 63 13.16 4.97 -2.79
CA ILE A 63 13.62 4.05 -1.74
C ILE A 63 14.22 2.79 -2.36
N SER A 64 13.62 2.23 -3.41
CA SER A 64 14.14 1.02 -4.04
C SER A 64 15.51 1.24 -4.67
N LYS A 65 15.77 2.40 -5.27
CA LYS A 65 17.10 2.78 -5.78
C LYS A 65 18.14 2.82 -4.66
N ILE A 66 17.81 3.42 -3.52
CA ILE A 66 18.70 3.49 -2.35
C ILE A 66 19.02 2.09 -1.82
N LEU A 67 18.03 1.18 -1.86
CA LEU A 67 18.16 -0.20 -1.37
C LEU A 67 18.70 -1.20 -2.41
N GLY A 68 18.99 -0.76 -3.63
CA GLY A 68 19.44 -1.65 -4.72
C GLY A 68 18.38 -2.67 -5.15
N VAL A 69 17.10 -2.32 -5.06
CA VAL A 69 15.95 -3.18 -5.40
C VAL A 69 15.33 -2.77 -6.74
N ASN A 70 15.11 -3.73 -7.64
CA ASN A 70 14.50 -3.49 -8.94
C ASN A 70 12.98 -3.68 -8.88
N LEU A 71 12.23 -2.60 -8.65
CA LEU A 71 10.75 -2.65 -8.66
C LEU A 71 10.14 -2.63 -10.06
N LEU A 72 10.85 -2.11 -11.06
CA LEU A 72 10.36 -1.93 -12.42
C LEU A 72 10.91 -3.03 -13.34
N THR A 73 10.69 -4.28 -12.93
CA THR A 73 11.16 -5.45 -13.67
C THR A 73 10.47 -5.51 -15.04
N THR A 74 11.23 -5.51 -16.12
CA THR A 74 10.72 -5.62 -17.49
C THR A 74 10.91 -7.05 -18.01
N GLY A 75 10.01 -7.52 -18.87
CA GLY A 75 10.14 -8.83 -19.50
C GLY A 75 9.61 -10.01 -18.68
N ASN A 76 9.02 -9.77 -17.51
CA ASN A 76 8.33 -10.76 -16.71
C ASN A 76 6.81 -10.47 -16.67
N PRO A 77 5.94 -11.31 -17.27
CA PRO A 77 4.50 -11.05 -17.31
C PRO A 77 3.83 -11.06 -15.93
N VAL A 78 4.42 -11.70 -14.92
CA VAL A 78 3.92 -11.64 -13.53
C VAL A 78 4.19 -10.26 -12.92
N GLY A 79 5.33 -9.64 -13.26
CA GLY A 79 5.61 -8.24 -12.91
C GLY A 79 4.60 -7.29 -13.56
N THR A 80 4.30 -7.49 -14.85
CA THR A 80 3.25 -6.74 -15.56
C THR A 80 1.89 -6.90 -14.88
N LEU A 81 1.53 -8.13 -14.49
CA LEU A 81 0.29 -8.39 -13.74
C LEU A 81 0.24 -7.61 -12.42
N GLY A 82 1.35 -7.52 -11.68
CA GLY A 82 1.44 -6.70 -10.48
C GLY A 82 1.09 -5.23 -10.75
N GLY A 83 1.64 -4.65 -11.83
CA GLY A 83 1.28 -3.30 -12.28
C GLY A 83 -0.21 -3.15 -12.61
N ILE A 84 -0.79 -4.14 -13.32
CA ILE A 84 -2.23 -4.17 -13.64
C ILE A 84 -3.09 -4.25 -12.37
N VAL A 85 -2.67 -5.01 -11.36
CA VAL A 85 -3.36 -5.09 -10.06
C VAL A 85 -3.34 -3.75 -9.32
N ALA A 86 -2.29 -2.96 -9.46
CA ALA A 86 -2.20 -1.63 -8.84
C ALA A 86 -3.00 -0.56 -9.60
N ALA A 87 -3.12 -0.66 -10.93
CA ALA A 87 -3.75 0.35 -11.77
C ALA A 87 -5.20 0.75 -11.38
N PRO A 88 -6.08 -0.17 -10.92
CA PRO A 88 -7.40 0.16 -10.40
C PRO A 88 -7.44 1.26 -9.33
N GLN A 89 -6.36 1.44 -8.55
CA GLN A 89 -6.31 2.48 -7.52
C GLN A 89 -6.51 3.89 -8.10
N ALA A 90 -6.00 4.16 -9.32
CA ALA A 90 -6.23 5.44 -9.98
C ALA A 90 -7.70 5.64 -10.38
N PHE A 91 -8.40 4.56 -10.73
CA PHE A 91 -9.83 4.58 -11.06
C PHE A 91 -10.74 4.74 -9.83
N TYR A 92 -10.21 4.63 -8.61
CA TYR A 92 -10.96 4.94 -7.39
C TYR A 92 -10.96 6.42 -7.02
N ILE A 93 -10.17 7.27 -7.69
CA ILE A 93 -10.21 8.73 -7.47
C ILE A 93 -11.63 9.30 -7.66
N PRO A 94 -12.39 8.98 -8.74
CA PRO A 94 -13.81 9.36 -8.84
C PRO A 94 -14.68 8.90 -7.66
N VAL A 95 -14.46 7.70 -7.13
CA VAL A 95 -15.18 7.20 -5.94
C VAL A 95 -14.85 8.07 -4.74
N PHE A 96 -13.58 8.41 -4.53
CA PHE A 96 -13.16 9.27 -3.43
C PHE A 96 -13.72 10.70 -3.56
N ILE A 97 -13.84 11.22 -4.78
CA ILE A 97 -14.47 12.52 -5.03
C ILE A 97 -15.95 12.49 -4.64
N ILE A 98 -16.70 11.44 -5.00
CA ILE A 98 -18.11 11.29 -4.60
C ILE A 98 -18.24 11.17 -3.08
N VAL A 99 -17.37 10.41 -2.41
CA VAL A 99 -17.35 10.32 -0.94
C VAL A 99 -17.03 11.68 -0.32
N TYR A 100 -16.04 12.40 -0.84
CA TYR A 100 -15.69 13.75 -0.39
C TYR A 100 -16.85 14.73 -0.50
N MET A 101 -17.65 14.66 -1.57
CA MET A 101 -18.77 15.57 -1.78
C MET A 101 -19.98 15.31 -0.87
N ASN A 102 -20.16 14.07 -0.39
CA ASN A 102 -21.40 13.67 0.30
C ASN A 102 -21.19 13.28 1.76
N ILE A 103 -20.09 12.58 2.06
CA ILE A 103 -19.76 11.98 3.36
C ILE A 103 -18.24 12.04 3.62
N PRO A 104 -17.62 13.24 3.57
CA PRO A 104 -16.16 13.40 3.56
C PRO A 104 -15.45 12.82 4.78
N GLU A 105 -16.13 12.69 5.90
CA GLU A 105 -15.63 12.10 7.14
C GLU A 105 -15.30 10.60 7.01
N TYR A 106 -15.91 9.90 6.05
CA TYR A 106 -15.64 8.48 5.76
C TYR A 106 -14.51 8.26 4.75
N LEU A 107 -13.86 9.32 4.24
CA LEU A 107 -12.73 9.20 3.32
C LEU A 107 -11.64 8.24 3.82
N PRO A 108 -11.18 8.32 5.09
CA PRO A 108 -10.15 7.41 5.58
C PRO A 108 -10.59 5.95 5.56
N PHE A 109 -11.85 5.67 5.91
CA PHE A 109 -12.43 4.33 5.80
C PHE A 109 -12.43 3.83 4.34
N THR A 110 -13.02 4.61 3.42
CA THR A 110 -13.17 4.22 2.01
C THR A 110 -11.82 3.98 1.36
N ILE A 111 -10.90 4.93 1.51
CA ILE A 111 -9.54 4.85 0.97
C ILE A 111 -8.80 3.68 1.60
N GLY A 112 -8.83 3.55 2.92
CA GLY A 112 -8.11 2.50 3.64
C GLY A 112 -8.60 1.10 3.27
N LEU A 113 -9.91 0.90 3.09
CA LEU A 113 -10.48 -0.39 2.68
C LEU A 113 -10.10 -0.75 1.22
N LEU A 114 -10.25 0.19 0.29
CA LEU A 114 -9.92 -0.04 -1.13
C LEU A 114 -8.40 -0.17 -1.36
N ALA A 115 -7.60 0.65 -0.68
CA ALA A 115 -6.15 0.56 -0.71
C ALA A 115 -5.63 -0.68 0.06
N GLY A 116 -6.29 -1.15 1.12
CA GLY A 116 -5.89 -2.39 1.78
C GLY A 116 -6.13 -3.62 0.90
N SER A 117 -7.31 -3.69 0.29
CA SER A 117 -7.76 -4.88 -0.46
C SER A 117 -6.90 -5.22 -1.68
N HIS A 118 -6.32 -4.22 -2.37
CA HIS A 118 -5.50 -4.48 -3.56
C HIS A 118 -4.16 -5.16 -3.25
N PHE A 119 -3.77 -5.27 -1.97
CA PHE A 119 -2.60 -6.06 -1.58
C PHE A 119 -2.87 -7.57 -1.65
N LEU A 120 -4.12 -8.01 -1.73
CA LEU A 120 -4.47 -9.43 -1.69
C LEU A 120 -3.81 -10.26 -2.80
N PRO A 121 -3.79 -9.83 -4.09
CA PRO A 121 -3.11 -10.58 -5.14
C PRO A 121 -1.59 -10.64 -4.94
N TYR A 122 -0.99 -9.69 -4.22
CA TYR A 122 0.45 -9.69 -3.94
C TYR A 122 0.87 -10.81 -2.99
N MET A 123 -0.05 -11.34 -2.17
CA MET A 123 0.20 -12.56 -1.40
C MET A 123 0.55 -13.73 -2.33
N TRP A 124 -0.16 -13.85 -3.46
CA TRP A 124 0.08 -14.87 -4.46
C TRP A 124 1.30 -14.55 -5.35
N ILE A 125 1.38 -13.31 -5.87
CA ILE A 125 2.49 -12.86 -6.74
C ILE A 125 3.84 -13.08 -6.05
N TYR A 126 3.96 -12.69 -4.79
CA TYR A 126 5.21 -12.73 -4.04
C TYR A 126 5.37 -13.93 -3.10
N LYS A 127 4.42 -14.88 -3.11
CA LYS A 127 4.37 -16.02 -2.19
C LYS A 127 4.69 -15.59 -0.75
N SER A 128 3.92 -14.63 -0.22
CA SER A 128 4.23 -13.95 1.04
C SER A 128 2.98 -13.79 1.89
N LYS A 129 3.01 -14.34 3.10
CA LYS A 129 1.89 -14.22 4.06
C LYS A 129 1.82 -12.81 4.64
N ALA A 130 2.92 -12.06 4.60
CA ALA A 130 2.94 -10.66 5.00
C ALA A 130 1.92 -9.81 4.23
N TYR A 131 1.70 -10.08 2.94
CA TYR A 131 0.69 -9.34 2.16
C TYR A 131 -0.75 -9.68 2.57
N LEU A 132 -1.03 -10.89 3.05
CA LEU A 132 -2.32 -11.20 3.67
C LEU A 132 -2.51 -10.38 4.95
N PHE A 133 -1.48 -10.32 5.79
CA PHE A 133 -1.48 -9.50 7.01
C PHE A 133 -1.73 -8.02 6.68
N VAL A 134 -1.01 -7.47 5.69
CA VAL A 134 -1.19 -6.08 5.26
C VAL A 134 -2.60 -5.83 4.76
N THR A 135 -3.14 -6.73 3.93
CA THR A 135 -4.51 -6.65 3.40
C THR A 135 -5.53 -6.60 4.54
N LEU A 136 -5.54 -7.63 5.40
CA LEU A 136 -6.52 -7.75 6.47
C LEU A 136 -6.34 -6.66 7.52
N GLY A 137 -5.10 -6.37 7.93
CA GLY A 137 -4.79 -5.35 8.91
C GLY A 137 -5.24 -3.96 8.45
N THR A 138 -4.99 -3.61 7.19
CA THR A 138 -5.40 -2.31 6.63
C THR A 138 -6.92 -2.24 6.48
N CYS A 139 -7.55 -3.27 5.91
CA CYS A 139 -9.00 -3.31 5.73
C CYS A 139 -9.75 -3.25 7.07
N PHE A 140 -9.39 -4.09 8.04
CA PHE A 140 -10.08 -4.13 9.33
C PHE A 140 -9.81 -2.91 10.18
N SER A 141 -8.57 -2.40 10.21
CA SER A 141 -8.30 -1.15 10.95
C SER A 141 -9.03 0.04 10.33
N SER A 142 -9.11 0.13 9.01
CA SER A 142 -9.84 1.21 8.33
C SER A 142 -11.35 1.10 8.54
N LEU A 143 -11.90 -0.13 8.54
CA LEU A 143 -13.30 -0.38 8.88
C LEU A 143 -13.62 0.02 10.33
N ILE A 144 -12.81 -0.46 11.29
CA ILE A 144 -13.07 -0.24 12.71
C ILE A 144 -12.87 1.24 13.06
N LEU A 145 -11.70 1.79 12.73
CA LEU A 145 -11.34 3.16 13.12
C LEU A 145 -12.04 4.20 12.23
N GLY A 146 -12.08 3.99 10.92
CA GLY A 146 -12.68 4.95 10.00
C GLY A 146 -14.21 4.84 9.88
N GLY A 147 -14.79 3.67 10.22
CA GLY A 147 -16.23 3.46 10.16
C GLY A 147 -16.95 3.73 11.49
N PHE A 148 -16.29 3.48 12.64
CA PHE A 148 -16.92 3.64 13.95
C PHE A 148 -16.32 4.77 14.81
N LEU A 149 -15.09 5.23 14.51
CA LEU A 149 -14.43 6.35 15.20
C LEU A 149 -14.20 7.53 14.24
N VAL A 150 -15.25 7.90 13.52
CA VAL A 150 -15.24 8.82 12.38
C VAL A 150 -14.59 10.18 12.70
N ASP A 151 -14.87 10.75 13.88
CA ASP A 151 -14.29 12.04 14.31
C ASP A 151 -12.76 12.03 14.41
N GLN A 152 -12.16 10.86 14.61
CA GLN A 152 -10.71 10.67 14.77
C GLN A 152 -10.09 9.97 13.56
N ALA A 153 -10.89 9.66 12.52
CA ALA A 153 -10.50 8.80 11.42
C ALA A 153 -9.28 9.33 10.65
N PHE A 154 -9.22 10.65 10.42
CA PHE A 154 -8.10 11.29 9.71
C PHE A 154 -6.75 11.21 10.44
N THR A 155 -6.75 10.86 11.72
CA THR A 155 -5.52 10.67 12.52
C THR A 155 -5.25 9.19 12.78
N LEU A 156 -6.29 8.45 13.20
CA LEU A 156 -6.14 7.05 13.64
C LEU A 156 -5.99 6.06 12.48
N VAL A 157 -6.75 6.21 11.40
CA VAL A 157 -6.64 5.33 10.23
C VAL A 157 -5.25 5.38 9.59
N PRO A 158 -4.67 6.56 9.24
CA PRO A 158 -3.36 6.58 8.61
C PRO A 158 -2.27 6.08 9.56
N LEU A 159 -2.41 6.32 10.88
CA LEU A 159 -1.49 5.78 11.87
C LEU A 159 -1.53 4.25 11.90
N ALA A 160 -2.73 3.67 11.91
CA ALA A 160 -2.91 2.22 11.87
C ALA A 160 -2.34 1.62 10.57
N ILE A 161 -2.59 2.26 9.42
CA ILE A 161 -2.03 1.82 8.12
C ILE A 161 -0.50 1.87 8.16
N ALA A 162 0.10 2.95 8.68
CA ALA A 162 1.55 3.06 8.81
C ALA A 162 2.14 1.94 9.69
N ILE A 163 1.50 1.62 10.81
CA ILE A 163 1.92 0.51 11.69
C ILE A 163 1.81 -0.83 10.95
N VAL A 164 0.68 -1.10 10.30
CA VAL A 164 0.45 -2.34 9.54
C VAL A 164 1.47 -2.50 8.41
N TYR A 165 1.74 -1.44 7.65
CA TYR A 165 2.74 -1.47 6.58
C TYR A 165 4.15 -1.65 7.13
N GLY A 166 4.49 -1.02 8.25
CA GLY A 166 5.79 -1.18 8.91
C GLY A 166 6.01 -2.63 9.35
N ILE A 167 5.01 -3.23 10.02
CA ILE A 167 5.05 -4.65 10.40
C ILE A 167 5.12 -5.54 9.15
N GLY A 168 4.31 -5.26 8.12
CA GLY A 168 4.33 -5.97 6.85
C GLY A 168 5.70 -5.97 6.17
N ALA A 169 6.35 -4.81 6.10
CA ALA A 169 7.71 -4.68 5.56
C ALA A 169 8.72 -5.48 6.37
N LEU A 170 8.65 -5.44 7.71
CA LEU A 170 9.52 -6.25 8.58
C LEU A 170 9.31 -7.75 8.39
N LEU A 171 8.06 -8.20 8.23
CA LEU A 171 7.73 -9.60 7.94
C LEU A 171 8.31 -10.02 6.59
N ILE A 172 8.17 -9.20 5.54
CA ILE A 172 8.77 -9.48 4.22
C ILE A 172 10.29 -9.59 4.32
N ILE A 173 10.95 -8.67 5.04
CA ILE A 173 12.40 -8.70 5.24
C ILE A 173 12.82 -10.00 5.95
N ARG A 174 12.05 -10.47 6.94
CA ARG A 174 12.29 -11.76 7.60
C ARG A 174 12.13 -12.94 6.64
N GLU A 175 11.07 -12.96 5.83
CA GLU A 175 10.84 -14.00 4.82
C GLU A 175 11.99 -14.06 3.80
N LEU A 176 12.49 -12.91 3.35
CA LEU A 176 13.62 -12.82 2.42
C LEU A 176 14.93 -13.36 3.02
N LYS A 177 15.17 -13.11 4.31
CA LYS A 177 16.35 -13.66 5.01
C LYS A 177 16.27 -15.18 5.15
N ALA A 178 15.08 -15.71 5.49
CA ALA A 178 14.87 -17.15 5.62
C ALA A 178 15.02 -17.90 4.29
N SER A 179 14.77 -17.26 3.15
CA SER A 179 14.97 -17.86 1.82
C SER A 179 16.41 -17.86 1.31
N LEU A 180 17.34 -17.21 2.02
CA LEU A 180 18.77 -17.16 1.70
C LEU A 180 19.60 -18.16 2.53
N VAL A 181 18.98 -18.83 3.50
CA VAL A 181 19.54 -19.92 4.31
C VAL A 181 19.00 -21.23 3.77
#